data_AF-A0A7R9IS56-F1
#
_entry.id   AF-A0A7R9IS56-F1
#
_cell.length_a   1.000
_cell.length_b   1.000
_cell.length_c   1.000
_cell.angle_alpha   90.00
_cell.angle_beta   90.00
_cell.angle_gamma   90.00
#
_symmetry.space_group_name_H-M   'P 1'
#
loop_
_entity.id
_entity.type
_entity.pdbx_description
1 polymer ?
#
loop_
_entity_poly.entity_id
_entity_poly.type
_entity_poly.pdbx_seq_one_letter_code
_entity_poly.pdbx_strand_id
1 'polypeptide(L)'
;MGLHKMRELRISGMKQLKRVGPATFDHLISLQVFYCSFNPELTDIDKDAFRALRQQWPIKEMYVHNNGLRSLSDELVPWSQVEVIDLQENPWRCDCKMAWVPSVLGPIIKRNLPLFGQQIYCQEPSQWRGVSLLSLGDDSEVCVDQHEHLSSERLHSSIWILLAIALTIVAGVGLTLLYKHYRRPPPSPNIVYSHIQYCNLALPT
;
A
#
# COMPACT_ATOMS: atom_id res chain seq x y z
N MET A 1 9.64 -35.06 -24.26
CA MET A 1 10.91 -34.36 -24.54
C MET A 1 10.72 -33.52 -25.79
N GLY A 2 10.56 -32.19 -25.70
CA GLY A 2 10.32 -31.38 -26.93
C GLY A 2 10.59 -29.88 -26.81
N LEU A 3 10.35 -29.28 -25.64
CA LEU A 3 10.44 -27.82 -25.47
C LEU A 3 11.85 -27.30 -25.14
N HIS A 4 12.81 -28.18 -24.84
CA HIS A 4 14.17 -27.82 -24.44
C HIS A 4 15.06 -27.29 -25.58
N LYS A 5 14.59 -27.34 -26.84
CA LYS A 5 15.29 -26.75 -28.01
C LYS A 5 14.61 -25.50 -28.55
N MET A 6 13.47 -25.12 -27.97
CA MET A 6 12.66 -24.03 -28.47
C MET A 6 13.36 -22.70 -28.20
N ARG A 7 13.66 -21.95 -29.26
CA ARG A 7 14.34 -20.66 -29.19
C ARG A 7 13.38 -19.48 -29.24
N GLU A 8 12.21 -19.66 -29.80
CA GLU A 8 11.20 -18.61 -29.91
C GLU A 8 9.87 -19.13 -29.37
N LEU A 9 9.23 -18.33 -28.51
CA LEU A 9 7.88 -18.57 -28.01
C LEU A 9 7.00 -17.42 -28.46
N ARG A 10 5.92 -17.73 -29.19
CA ARG A 10 4.85 -16.77 -29.52
C ARG A 10 3.57 -17.15 -28.80
N ILE A 11 3.18 -16.29 -27.86
CA ILE A 11 1.88 -16.27 -27.17
C ILE A 11 1.24 -14.89 -27.37
N SER A 12 1.14 -14.47 -28.63
CA SER A 12 0.65 -13.14 -29.02
C SER A 12 -0.72 -13.23 -29.72
N GLY A 13 -1.53 -12.17 -29.65
CA GLY A 13 -2.86 -12.12 -30.29
C GLY A 13 -3.93 -12.97 -29.61
N MET A 14 -3.68 -13.43 -28.38
CA MET A 14 -4.57 -14.25 -27.58
C MET A 14 -5.60 -13.38 -26.85
N LYS A 15 -6.78 -13.22 -27.46
CA LYS A 15 -7.86 -12.35 -26.95
C LYS A 15 -8.37 -12.67 -25.54
N GLN A 16 -8.23 -13.91 -25.09
CA GLN A 16 -8.70 -14.37 -23.77
C GLN A 16 -7.57 -14.61 -22.76
N LEU A 17 -6.30 -14.37 -23.15
CA LEU A 17 -5.19 -14.54 -22.22
C LEU A 17 -5.22 -13.41 -21.20
N LYS A 18 -5.49 -13.75 -19.95
CA LYS A 18 -5.64 -12.77 -18.86
C LYS A 18 -4.42 -12.66 -17.95
N ARG A 19 -3.75 -13.79 -17.71
CA ARG A 19 -2.60 -13.88 -16.79
C ARG A 19 -1.63 -14.96 -17.26
N VAL A 20 -0.36 -14.73 -16.98
CA VAL A 20 0.67 -15.78 -17.02
C VAL A 20 1.02 -16.15 -15.59
N GLY A 21 0.83 -17.43 -15.24
CA GLY A 21 1.05 -17.91 -13.88
C GLY A 21 2.53 -18.19 -13.55
N PRO A 22 2.83 -18.49 -12.27
CA PRO A 22 4.18 -18.86 -11.84
C PRO A 22 4.63 -20.15 -12.51
N ALA A 23 5.95 -20.29 -12.72
CA ALA A 23 6.61 -21.45 -13.32
C ALA A 23 6.12 -21.87 -14.73
N THR A 24 5.31 -21.04 -15.40
CA THR A 24 4.73 -21.36 -16.73
C THR A 24 5.81 -21.71 -17.75
N PHE A 25 6.99 -21.09 -17.66
CA PHE A 25 8.06 -21.21 -18.65
C PHE A 25 9.32 -21.94 -18.14
N ASP A 26 9.25 -22.58 -16.97
CA ASP A 26 10.42 -23.19 -16.30
C ASP A 26 11.17 -24.23 -17.16
N HIS A 27 10.50 -24.85 -18.12
CA HIS A 27 11.09 -25.89 -18.98
C HIS A 27 11.71 -25.35 -20.29
N LEU A 28 11.61 -24.05 -20.55
CA LEU A 28 12.04 -23.44 -21.82
C LEU A 28 13.49 -22.97 -21.78
N ILE A 29 14.39 -23.88 -21.41
CA ILE A 29 15.80 -23.59 -21.10
C ILE A 29 16.64 -23.06 -22.27
N SER A 30 16.17 -23.20 -23.51
CA SER A 30 16.86 -22.68 -24.71
C SER A 30 16.14 -21.49 -25.34
N LEU A 31 15.14 -20.93 -24.66
CA LEU A 31 14.34 -19.81 -25.17
C LEU A 31 15.19 -18.54 -25.25
N GLN A 32 15.20 -17.92 -26.42
CA GLN A 32 15.97 -16.71 -26.72
C GLN A 32 15.05 -15.51 -26.96
N VAL A 33 13.89 -15.72 -27.58
CA VAL A 33 12.94 -14.66 -27.92
C VAL A 33 11.55 -15.00 -27.39
N PHE A 34 10.98 -14.07 -26.63
CA PHE A 34 9.64 -14.19 -26.06
C PHE A 34 8.71 -13.13 -26.64
N TYR A 35 7.72 -13.58 -27.41
CA TYR A 35 6.68 -12.73 -27.99
C TYR A 35 5.36 -12.93 -27.25
N CYS A 36 4.97 -11.94 -26.45
CA CYS A 36 3.73 -11.91 -25.69
C CYS A 36 3.03 -10.56 -25.89
N SER A 37 2.75 -10.22 -27.14
CA SER A 37 2.15 -8.94 -27.52
C SER A 37 0.70 -9.09 -27.99
N PHE A 38 -0.05 -8.00 -28.06
CA PHE A 38 -1.42 -7.98 -28.60
C PHE A 38 -2.40 -8.90 -27.85
N ASN A 39 -2.24 -9.03 -26.54
CA ASN A 39 -3.15 -9.74 -25.64
C ASN A 39 -3.89 -8.69 -24.78
N PRO A 40 -5.00 -8.10 -25.28
CA PRO A 40 -5.61 -6.93 -24.64
C PRO A 40 -6.16 -7.18 -23.23
N GLU A 41 -6.49 -8.44 -22.90
CA GLU A 41 -6.95 -8.82 -21.55
C GLU A 41 -5.81 -9.25 -20.61
N LEU A 42 -4.56 -9.31 -21.08
CA LEU A 42 -3.42 -9.71 -20.27
C LEU A 42 -3.02 -8.57 -19.34
N THR A 43 -3.35 -8.71 -18.06
CA THR A 43 -3.11 -7.68 -17.05
C THR A 43 -2.00 -8.03 -16.06
N ASP A 44 -1.52 -9.28 -16.07
CA ASP A 44 -0.56 -9.77 -15.08
C ASP A 44 0.36 -10.85 -15.67
N ILE A 45 1.66 -10.72 -15.43
CA ILE A 45 2.65 -11.76 -15.63
C ILE A 45 3.30 -11.98 -14.27
N ASP A 46 3.05 -13.14 -13.69
CA ASP A 46 3.54 -13.48 -12.36
C ASP A 46 5.08 -13.40 -12.32
N LYS A 47 5.61 -12.79 -11.26
CA LYS A 47 7.06 -12.59 -11.07
C LYS A 47 7.87 -13.90 -11.10
N ASP A 48 7.23 -15.03 -10.81
CA ASP A 48 7.84 -16.36 -10.85
C ASP A 48 7.57 -17.12 -12.16
N ALA A 49 7.01 -16.49 -13.19
CA ALA A 49 6.71 -17.13 -14.48
C ALA A 49 7.95 -17.79 -15.14
N PHE A 50 9.14 -17.21 -14.91
CA PHE A 50 10.43 -17.71 -15.41
C PHE A 50 11.38 -18.17 -14.29
N ARG A 51 10.84 -18.56 -13.14
CA ARG A 51 11.63 -18.80 -11.92
C ARG A 51 12.85 -19.69 -12.14
N ALA A 52 12.70 -20.81 -12.83
CA ALA A 52 13.79 -21.76 -13.05
C ALA A 52 14.89 -21.24 -14.00
N LEU A 53 14.60 -20.23 -14.82
CA LEU A 53 15.53 -19.67 -15.80
C LEU A 53 16.39 -18.53 -15.24
N ARG A 54 16.08 -18.00 -14.05
CA ARG A 54 16.75 -16.81 -13.48
C ARG A 54 18.26 -16.98 -13.24
N GLN A 55 18.72 -18.20 -12.93
CA GLN A 55 20.15 -18.48 -12.69
C GLN A 55 20.98 -18.55 -13.97
N GLN A 56 20.39 -19.01 -15.07
CA GLN A 56 21.04 -19.16 -16.37
C GLN A 56 20.10 -18.59 -17.44
N TRP A 57 20.03 -17.27 -17.48
CA TRP A 57 19.02 -16.56 -18.27
C TRP A 57 19.26 -16.71 -19.77
N PRO A 58 18.36 -17.39 -20.53
CA PRO A 58 18.59 -17.65 -21.94
C PRO A 58 17.94 -16.59 -22.86
N ILE A 59 16.96 -15.84 -22.35
CA ILE A 59 16.09 -14.96 -23.16
C ILE A 59 16.77 -13.61 -23.37
N LYS A 60 16.98 -13.23 -24.63
CA LYS A 60 17.62 -11.98 -25.01
C LYS A 60 16.63 -10.91 -25.42
N GLU A 61 15.49 -11.32 -25.97
CA GLU A 61 14.51 -10.41 -26.53
C GLU A 61 13.12 -10.68 -25.95
N MET A 62 12.45 -9.62 -25.50
CA MET A 62 11.12 -9.70 -24.90
C MET A 62 10.20 -8.63 -25.49
N TYR A 63 9.17 -9.08 -26.21
CA TYR A 63 8.14 -8.23 -26.78
C TYR A 63 6.84 -8.40 -25.99
N VAL A 64 6.46 -7.36 -25.25
CA VAL A 64 5.32 -7.39 -24.32
C VAL A 64 4.41 -6.17 -24.51
N HIS A 65 4.40 -5.61 -25.72
CA HIS A 65 3.62 -4.43 -26.10
C HIS A 65 2.16 -4.76 -26.42
N ASN A 66 1.30 -3.74 -26.41
CA ASN A 66 -0.12 -3.87 -26.76
C ASN A 66 -0.86 -4.89 -25.88
N ASN A 67 -0.65 -4.83 -24.55
CA ASN A 67 -1.38 -5.63 -23.58
C ASN A 67 -2.15 -4.72 -22.60
N GLY A 68 -2.78 -5.33 -21.59
CA GLY A 68 -3.44 -4.62 -20.48
C GLY A 68 -2.57 -4.47 -19.24
N LEU A 69 -1.23 -4.57 -19.37
CA LEU A 69 -0.32 -4.57 -18.21
C LEU A 69 -0.25 -3.17 -17.59
N ARG A 70 -0.42 -3.13 -16.27
CA ARG A 70 -0.31 -1.89 -15.50
C ARG A 70 1.01 -1.77 -14.75
N SER A 71 1.70 -2.88 -14.52
CA SER A 71 2.98 -2.92 -13.84
C SER A 71 3.78 -4.15 -14.31
N LEU A 72 5.10 -4.10 -14.16
CA LEU A 72 5.98 -5.26 -14.22
C LEU A 72 6.83 -5.32 -12.96
N SER A 73 7.04 -6.53 -12.46
CA SER A 73 7.96 -6.75 -11.36
C SER A 73 9.41 -6.69 -11.84
N ASP A 74 10.24 -5.99 -11.08
CA ASP A 74 11.69 -6.01 -11.12
C ASP A 74 12.28 -7.43 -10.90
N GLU A 75 11.58 -8.31 -10.18
CA GLU A 75 11.97 -9.70 -9.94
C GLU A 75 11.63 -10.67 -11.09
N LEU A 76 10.80 -10.25 -12.05
CA LEU A 76 10.26 -11.13 -13.11
C LEU A 76 11.36 -11.81 -13.92
N VAL A 77 12.36 -11.02 -14.32
CA VAL A 77 13.53 -11.47 -15.08
C VAL A 77 14.77 -10.70 -14.62
N PRO A 78 15.99 -11.21 -14.82
CA PRO A 78 17.20 -10.41 -14.61
C PRO A 78 17.32 -9.36 -15.72
N TRP A 79 16.62 -8.24 -15.59
CA TRP A 79 16.45 -7.20 -16.62
C TRP A 79 17.76 -6.71 -17.22
N SER A 80 18.85 -6.66 -16.45
CA SER A 80 20.18 -6.28 -16.93
C SER A 80 20.78 -7.23 -17.98
N GLN A 81 20.25 -8.45 -18.11
CA GLN A 81 20.67 -9.45 -19.10
C GLN A 81 19.79 -9.48 -20.35
N VAL A 82 18.69 -8.70 -20.38
CA VAL A 82 17.81 -8.55 -21.55
C VAL A 82 18.45 -7.53 -22.50
N GLU A 83 18.52 -7.90 -23.78
CA GLU A 83 19.16 -7.09 -24.81
C GLU A 83 18.14 -6.22 -25.54
N VAL A 84 16.94 -6.74 -25.81
CA VAL A 84 15.84 -6.03 -26.47
C VAL A 84 14.56 -6.18 -25.67
N ILE A 85 13.86 -5.07 -25.45
CA ILE A 85 12.56 -5.07 -24.79
C ILE A 85 11.60 -4.10 -25.48
N ASP A 86 10.33 -4.48 -25.60
CA ASP A 86 9.24 -3.60 -26.04
C ASP A 86 8.06 -3.65 -25.07
N LEU A 87 7.80 -2.51 -24.43
CA LEU A 87 6.77 -2.32 -23.40
C LEU A 87 5.68 -1.32 -23.84
N GLN A 88 5.65 -0.91 -25.12
CA GLN A 88 4.72 0.12 -25.59
C GLN A 88 3.26 -0.31 -25.48
N GLU A 89 2.35 0.67 -25.57
CA GLU A 89 0.92 0.40 -25.65
C GLU A 89 0.40 -0.48 -24.51
N ASN A 90 0.79 -0.14 -23.30
CA ASN A 90 0.29 -0.73 -22.07
C ASN A 90 -0.15 0.40 -21.13
N PRO A 91 -1.23 0.20 -20.36
CA PRO A 91 -1.77 1.19 -19.43
C PRO A 91 -0.92 1.31 -18.16
N TRP A 92 0.35 1.70 -18.29
CA TRP A 92 1.30 1.71 -17.18
C TRP A 92 0.83 2.61 -16.03
N ARG A 93 0.90 2.06 -14.83
CA ARG A 93 0.75 2.80 -13.59
C ARG A 93 2.14 3.19 -13.09
N CYS A 94 2.47 4.46 -13.21
CA CYS A 94 3.73 5.03 -12.77
C CYS A 94 3.67 5.36 -11.28
N ASP A 95 3.74 4.31 -10.47
CA ASP A 95 3.89 4.33 -9.02
C ASP A 95 5.20 3.64 -8.61
N CYS A 96 5.38 3.41 -7.31
CA CYS A 96 6.59 2.77 -6.77
C CYS A 96 6.96 1.43 -7.37
N LYS A 97 5.98 0.66 -7.85
CA LYS A 97 6.27 -0.65 -8.44
C LYS A 97 6.96 -0.52 -9.81
N MET A 98 6.92 0.66 -10.41
CA MET A 98 7.52 0.96 -11.71
C MET A 98 8.71 1.92 -11.61
N ALA A 99 9.08 2.37 -10.41
CA ALA A 99 10.18 3.31 -10.19
C ALA A 99 11.55 2.78 -10.66
N TRP A 100 11.74 1.45 -10.63
CA TRP A 100 12.94 0.79 -11.13
C TRP A 100 13.12 0.87 -12.67
N VAL A 101 12.04 1.08 -13.43
CA VAL A 101 12.06 0.97 -14.90
C VAL A 101 12.98 2.00 -15.56
N PRO A 102 12.94 3.29 -15.20
CA PRO A 102 13.78 4.30 -15.84
C PRO A 102 15.27 4.07 -15.58
N SER A 103 15.65 3.60 -14.38
CA SER A 103 17.04 3.34 -14.00
C SER A 103 17.59 2.04 -14.63
N VAL A 104 16.79 0.97 -14.65
CA VAL A 104 17.21 -0.35 -15.15
C VAL A 104 16.99 -0.52 -16.65
N LEU A 105 15.79 -0.21 -17.16
CA LEU A 105 15.44 -0.41 -18.56
C LEU A 105 15.78 0.81 -19.43
N GLY A 106 15.83 2.01 -18.85
CA GLY A 106 16.19 3.23 -19.58
C GLY A 106 17.48 3.10 -20.40
N PRO A 107 18.61 2.61 -19.84
CA PRO A 107 19.84 2.37 -20.59
C PRO A 107 19.69 1.34 -21.72
N ILE A 108 18.94 0.26 -21.48
CA ILE A 108 18.72 -0.82 -22.47
C ILE A 108 17.92 -0.29 -23.66
N ILE A 109 16.81 0.40 -23.38
CA ILE A 109 15.94 0.99 -24.41
C ILE A 109 16.70 2.05 -25.21
N LYS A 110 17.46 2.94 -24.54
CA LYS A 110 18.27 3.99 -25.18
C LYS A 110 19.37 3.46 -26.10
N ARG A 111 19.95 2.29 -25.82
CA ARG A 111 20.98 1.68 -26.70
C ARG A 111 20.39 1.12 -27.98
N ASN A 112 19.15 0.65 -27.93
CA ASN A 112 18.45 0.05 -29.07
C ASN A 112 17.57 1.05 -29.86
N LEU A 113 17.83 2.36 -29.69
CA LEU A 113 16.98 3.45 -30.17
C LEU A 113 16.78 3.58 -31.70
N PRO A 114 17.56 2.99 -32.63
CA PRO A 114 17.19 3.06 -34.05
C PRO A 114 16.05 2.11 -34.46
N LEU A 115 15.64 1.15 -33.62
CA LEU A 115 14.54 0.22 -33.96
C LEU A 115 13.19 0.61 -33.34
N PHE A 116 13.16 1.43 -32.28
CA PHE A 116 11.96 1.49 -31.45
C PHE A 116 11.47 2.86 -30.99
N GLY A 117 12.19 3.98 -31.10
CA GLY A 117 11.64 5.32 -30.77
C GLY A 117 10.75 5.36 -29.51
N GLN A 118 11.08 4.53 -28.52
CA GLN A 118 10.07 3.83 -27.73
C GLN A 118 9.55 4.76 -26.63
N GLN A 119 8.32 5.24 -26.78
CA GLN A 119 7.71 6.14 -25.80
C GLN A 119 6.76 5.34 -24.91
N ILE A 120 7.28 4.95 -23.74
CA ILE A 120 6.52 4.27 -22.71
C ILE A 120 5.83 5.33 -21.88
N TYR A 121 4.50 5.41 -21.95
CA TYR A 121 3.73 6.45 -21.29
C TYR A 121 2.98 5.93 -20.06
N CYS A 122 2.88 6.78 -19.06
CA CYS A 122 2.03 6.57 -17.90
C CYS A 122 0.57 6.82 -18.26
N GLN A 123 -0.32 5.92 -17.85
CA GLN A 123 -1.78 6.13 -17.94
C GLN A 123 -2.40 6.44 -16.58
N GLU A 124 -1.75 5.94 -15.52
CA GLU A 124 -2.05 6.21 -14.12
C GLU A 124 -0.75 6.51 -13.37
N PRO A 125 -0.82 7.17 -12.21
CA PRO A 125 -1.96 7.96 -11.72
C PRO A 125 -2.17 9.24 -12.56
N SER A 126 -3.24 10.00 -12.30
CA SER A 126 -3.62 11.14 -13.15
C SER A 126 -2.55 12.23 -13.24
N GLN A 127 -1.75 12.42 -12.19
CA GLN A 127 -0.66 13.41 -12.19
C GLN A 127 0.44 13.10 -13.21
N TRP A 128 0.66 11.82 -13.52
CA TRP A 128 1.70 11.38 -14.44
C TRP A 128 1.13 11.00 -15.82
N ARG A 129 -0.19 11.09 -16.02
CA ARG A 129 -0.82 10.66 -17.28
C ARG A 129 -0.22 11.37 -18.49
N GLY A 130 0.20 10.59 -19.48
CA GLY A 130 0.84 11.07 -20.71
C GLY A 130 2.31 11.44 -20.56
N VAL A 131 2.86 11.39 -19.35
CA VAL A 131 4.31 11.57 -19.11
C VAL A 131 5.03 10.28 -19.49
N SER A 132 6.22 10.42 -20.07
CA SER A 132 7.07 9.28 -20.39
C SER A 132 7.60 8.67 -19.10
N LEU A 133 7.36 7.38 -18.89
CA LEU A 133 7.88 6.64 -17.74
C LEU A 133 9.40 6.77 -17.66
N LEU A 134 10.11 6.70 -18.79
CA LEU A 134 11.58 6.82 -18.83
C LEU A 134 12.10 8.22 -18.47
N SER A 135 11.23 9.22 -18.41
CA SER A 135 11.57 10.59 -18.01
C SER A 135 11.27 10.88 -16.53
N LEU A 136 10.55 9.99 -15.85
CA LEU A 136 10.36 10.05 -14.40
C LEU A 136 11.69 9.62 -13.76
N GLY A 137 12.57 10.60 -13.55
CA GLY A 137 13.89 10.39 -12.99
C GLY A 137 13.84 10.20 -11.47
N ASP A 138 14.63 9.23 -11.01
CA ASP A 138 14.93 8.82 -9.63
C ASP A 138 13.73 8.43 -8.74
N ASP A 139 13.89 7.32 -8.03
CA ASP A 139 12.85 6.61 -7.26
C ASP A 139 12.08 7.50 -6.27
N SER A 140 12.64 8.64 -5.89
CA SER A 140 12.20 9.53 -4.82
C SER A 140 11.03 10.47 -5.16
N GLU A 141 10.78 10.80 -6.44
CA GLU A 141 9.64 11.66 -6.80
C GLU A 141 8.33 10.87 -6.99
N VAL A 142 8.42 9.61 -7.41
CA VAL A 142 7.28 8.71 -7.62
C VAL A 142 6.91 8.00 -6.31
N CYS A 143 7.88 7.78 -5.43
CA CYS A 143 7.68 7.17 -4.12
C CYS A 143 7.77 8.17 -2.99
N VAL A 144 6.64 8.76 -2.64
CA VAL A 144 6.46 9.25 -1.27
C VAL A 144 6.08 8.04 -0.43
N ASP A 145 6.95 7.69 0.53
CA ASP A 145 6.77 6.55 1.43
C ASP A 145 5.34 6.51 1.99
N GLN A 146 4.57 5.49 1.61
CA GLN A 146 3.20 5.27 2.10
C GLN A 146 3.16 4.93 3.61
N HIS A 147 4.31 4.91 4.28
CA HIS A 147 4.43 4.72 5.72
C HIS A 147 3.93 5.92 6.55
N GLU A 148 3.86 7.13 5.98
CA GLU A 148 3.43 8.33 6.74
C GLU A 148 1.90 8.46 6.89
N HIS A 149 1.10 8.01 5.91
CA HIS A 149 -0.35 8.14 6.00
C HIS A 149 -1.01 7.16 6.98
N LEU A 150 -0.46 5.94 7.13
CA LEU A 150 -0.98 4.95 8.08
C LEU A 150 -0.65 5.27 9.55
N SER A 151 0.36 6.10 9.83
CA SER A 151 0.74 6.49 11.19
C SER A 151 -0.10 7.67 11.71
N SER A 152 -0.45 8.63 10.87
CA SER A 152 -1.26 9.81 11.23
C SER A 152 -2.69 9.45 11.67
N GLU A 153 -3.38 8.57 10.93
CA GLU A 153 -4.74 8.12 11.27
C GLU A 153 -4.78 7.29 12.58
N ARG A 154 -3.75 6.47 12.83
CA ARG A 154 -3.64 5.67 14.07
C ARG A 154 -3.40 6.53 15.31
N LEU A 155 -2.63 7.60 15.17
CA LEU A 155 -2.37 8.56 16.26
C LEU A 155 -3.65 9.30 16.65
N HIS A 156 -4.42 9.80 15.68
CA HIS A 156 -5.71 10.45 15.95
C HIS A 156 -6.69 9.51 16.67
N SER A 157 -6.83 8.26 16.19
CA SER A 157 -7.74 7.30 16.83
C SER A 157 -7.34 7.01 18.28
N SER A 158 -6.04 6.92 18.57
CA SER A 158 -5.55 6.62 19.92
C SER A 158 -5.81 7.79 20.89
N ILE A 159 -5.64 9.03 20.43
CA ILE A 159 -5.90 10.23 21.25
C ILE A 159 -7.37 10.34 21.64
N TRP A 160 -8.31 10.14 20.70
CA TRP A 160 -9.74 10.20 20.98
C TRP A 160 -10.20 9.14 21.99
N ILE A 161 -9.64 7.92 21.91
CA ILE A 161 -9.92 6.84 22.86
C ILE A 161 -9.46 7.22 24.28
N LEU A 162 -8.24 7.76 24.41
CA LEU A 162 -7.70 8.18 25.71
C LEU A 162 -8.51 9.34 26.33
N LEU A 163 -8.95 10.31 25.52
CA LEU A 163 -9.81 11.40 25.96
C LEU A 163 -11.18 10.90 26.44
N ALA A 164 -11.78 9.94 25.74
CA ALA A 164 -13.06 9.34 26.16
C ALA A 164 -12.93 8.56 27.48
N ILE A 165 -11.84 7.80 27.66
CA ILE A 165 -11.55 7.09 28.91
C ILE A 165 -11.35 8.09 30.05
N ALA A 166 -10.57 9.16 29.83
CA ALA A 166 -10.36 10.19 30.85
C ALA A 166 -11.69 10.86 31.26
N LEU A 167 -12.55 11.19 30.30
CA LEU A 167 -13.85 11.81 30.56
C LEU A 167 -14.78 10.91 31.38
N THR A 168 -14.82 9.60 31.09
CA THR A 168 -15.65 8.64 31.84
C THR A 168 -15.16 8.46 33.27
N ILE A 169 -13.85 8.44 33.50
CA ILE A 169 -13.25 8.38 34.84
C ILE A 169 -13.61 9.64 35.63
N VAL A 170 -13.42 10.83 35.06
CA VAL A 170 -13.73 12.11 35.72
C VAL A 170 -15.21 12.21 36.07
N ALA A 171 -16.10 11.84 35.14
CA ALA A 171 -17.54 11.83 35.39
C ALA A 171 -17.92 10.83 36.49
N GLY A 172 -17.33 9.62 36.48
CA GLY A 172 -17.57 8.60 37.51
C GLY A 172 -17.10 9.03 38.90
N VAL A 173 -15.91 9.64 39.00
CA VAL A 173 -15.41 10.21 40.27
C VAL A 173 -16.30 11.37 40.72
N GLY A 174 -16.69 12.27 39.82
CA GLY A 174 -17.62 13.35 40.14
C GLY A 174 -18.96 12.85 40.69
N LEU A 175 -19.57 11.87 40.02
CA LEU A 175 -20.83 11.25 40.44
C LEU A 175 -20.71 10.55 41.79
N THR A 176 -19.62 9.83 42.05
CA THR A 176 -19.40 9.15 43.34
C THR A 176 -19.20 10.15 44.49
N LEU A 177 -18.49 11.26 44.25
CA LEU A 177 -18.33 12.35 45.24
C LEU A 177 -19.66 13.05 45.51
N LEU A 178 -20.45 13.36 44.47
CA LEU A 178 -21.77 13.96 44.60
C LEU A 178 -22.73 13.03 45.34
N TYR A 179 -22.74 11.74 45.00
CA TYR A 179 -23.54 10.74 45.69
C TYR A 179 -23.15 10.63 47.17
N LYS A 180 -21.85 10.62 47.47
CA LYS A 180 -21.33 10.61 48.84
C LYS A 180 -21.69 11.89 49.60
N HIS A 181 -21.73 13.05 48.93
CA HIS A 181 -22.15 14.32 49.51
C HIS A 181 -23.65 14.33 49.81
N TYR A 182 -24.47 13.90 48.85
CA TYR A 182 -25.93 13.83 48.96
C TYR A 182 -26.38 12.87 50.08
N ARG A 183 -25.66 11.76 50.28
CA ARG A 183 -25.93 10.81 51.36
C ARG A 183 -25.37 11.18 52.73
N ARG A 184 -24.69 12.32 52.91
CA ARG A 184 -24.25 12.73 54.25
C ARG A 184 -25.48 13.04 55.10
N PRO A 185 -25.65 12.39 56.27
CA PRO A 185 -26.75 12.73 57.17
C PRO A 185 -26.62 14.19 57.61
N PRO A 186 -27.74 14.91 57.79
CA PRO A 186 -27.70 16.28 58.28
C PRO A 186 -27.00 16.35 59.64
N PRO A 187 -26.25 17.43 59.93
CA PRO A 187 -25.63 17.60 61.24
C PRO A 187 -26.72 17.60 62.33
N SER A 188 -26.48 16.84 63.40
CA SER A 188 -27.37 16.81 64.56
C SER A 188 -27.52 18.21 65.15
N PRO A 189 -28.75 18.68 65.43
CA PRO A 189 -28.92 19.97 66.10
C PRO A 189 -28.32 19.91 67.50
N ASN A 190 -27.47 20.88 67.85
CA ASN A 190 -27.00 21.10 69.21
C ASN A 190 -28.22 21.47 70.07
N ILE A 191 -28.71 20.53 70.89
CA ILE A 191 -29.74 20.80 71.90
C ILE A 191 -29.07 21.58 73.04
N VAL A 192 -29.27 22.91 73.04
CA VAL A 192 -28.96 23.76 74.19
C VAL A 192 -30.09 23.56 75.21
N TYR A 193 -29.81 22.88 76.32
CA TYR A 193 -30.75 22.82 77.45
C TYR A 193 -30.85 24.20 78.10
N SER A 194 -31.96 24.91 77.88
CA SER A 194 -32.32 26.09 78.65
C SER A 194 -32.77 25.67 80.05
N HIS A 195 -32.04 26.13 81.07
CA HIS A 195 -32.45 26.01 82.47
C HIS A 195 -33.75 26.81 82.67
N ILE A 196 -34.89 26.11 82.80
CA ILE A 196 -36.13 26.70 83.32
C ILE A 196 -35.96 26.81 84.83
N GLN A 197 -35.70 28.02 85.32
CA GLN A 197 -35.65 28.35 86.73
C GLN A 197 -37.07 28.66 87.20
N TYR A 198 -37.67 27.77 87.99
CA TYR A 198 -38.98 27.99 88.62
C TYR A 198 -38.88 29.12 89.65
N CYS A 199 -39.60 30.21 89.43
CA CYS A 199 -39.91 31.20 90.47
C CYS A 199 -40.90 30.59 91.45
N ASN A 200 -40.42 30.14 92.62
CA ASN A 200 -41.29 29.91 93.78
C ASN A 200 -41.56 31.24 94.47
N LEU A 201 -42.81 31.70 94.38
CA LEU A 201 -43.36 32.72 95.25
C LEU A 201 -43.53 32.14 96.66
N ALA A 202 -42.90 32.76 97.66
CA ALA A 202 -43.37 32.77 99.04
C ALA A 202 -42.88 34.03 99.76
N LEU A 203 -43.84 34.89 100.12
CA LEU A 203 -43.84 35.99 101.10
C LEU A 203 -45.13 35.79 101.92
N PRO A 204 -45.36 36.47 103.04
CA PRO A 204 -44.46 36.94 104.11
C PRO A 204 -44.97 36.51 105.51
N THR A 205 -44.11 36.61 106.53
CA THR A 205 -44.28 37.36 107.81
C THR A 205 -43.13 37.01 108.75
#